data_AF-A0A9Q8L4R3-F1
#
_entry.id   AF-A0A9Q8L4R3-F1
#
_cell.length_a   1.000
_cell.length_b   1.000
_cell.length_c   1.000
_cell.angle_alpha   90.00
_cell.angle_beta   90.00
_cell.angle_gamma   90.00
#
_symmetry.space_group_name_H-M   'P 1'
#
loop_
_entity.id
_entity.type
_entity.pdbx_description
1 polymer ?
#
loop_
_entity_poly.entity_id
_entity_poly.type
_entity_poly.pdbx_seq_one_letter_code
_entity_poly.pdbx_strand_id
1 'polypeptide(L)'
;MALLPKTDDTWTRVAIPLMSFNIHQKFLSANWLPSVLQAARNALFPDNRLAAPRIPPSDDEVIQIRRECATAILDAIPSIVRTHFFATTDEDEMVRELEAELGLLGDAHINKHLIVSVIELLVVRLFPELVEGSSAGR
;
A
#
# COMPACT_ATOMS: atom_id res chain seq x y z
N MET A 1 -16.05 15.45 -12.92
CA MET A 1 -14.66 15.80 -13.28
C MET A 1 -14.16 16.92 -12.38
N ALA A 2 -14.13 16.65 -11.06
CA ALA A 2 -13.54 17.54 -10.08
C ALA A 2 -12.07 17.14 -9.97
N LEU A 3 -11.19 18.01 -10.48
CA LEU A 3 -9.77 17.91 -10.26
C LEU A 3 -9.54 17.98 -8.74
N LEU A 4 -9.14 16.85 -8.15
CA LEU A 4 -8.51 16.87 -6.83
C LEU A 4 -7.40 17.94 -6.88
N PRO A 5 -7.33 18.85 -5.89
CA PRO A 5 -6.30 19.86 -5.85
C PRO A 5 -4.96 19.15 -5.96
N LYS A 6 -4.17 19.56 -6.95
CA LYS A 6 -2.83 19.06 -7.22
C LYS A 6 -2.04 19.22 -5.92
N THR A 7 -1.88 18.12 -5.19
CA THR A 7 -1.18 18.07 -3.90
C THR A 7 0.16 18.77 -4.06
N ASP A 8 0.37 19.82 -3.27
CA ASP A 8 1.57 20.67 -3.35
C ASP A 8 2.83 19.83 -3.45
N ASP A 9 3.67 20.15 -4.45
CA ASP A 9 4.88 19.42 -4.86
C ASP A 9 5.92 19.23 -3.73
N THR A 10 5.71 19.85 -2.57
CA THR A 10 6.55 19.73 -1.37
C THR A 10 6.24 18.48 -0.55
N TRP A 11 4.97 18.07 -0.45
CA TRP A 11 4.58 16.88 0.31
C TRP A 11 5.04 15.61 -0.40
N THR A 12 4.91 15.55 -1.72
CA THR A 12 5.42 14.44 -2.54
C THR A 12 6.94 14.25 -2.35
N ARG A 13 7.72 15.34 -2.29
CA ARG A 13 9.19 15.29 -2.13
C ARG A 13 9.67 14.68 -0.82
N VAL A 14 8.86 14.69 0.24
CA VAL A 14 9.24 14.14 1.56
C VAL A 14 8.48 12.85 1.88
N ALA A 15 7.19 12.79 1.56
CA ALA A 15 6.34 11.62 1.82
C ALA A 15 6.77 10.42 0.97
N ILE A 16 7.11 10.63 -0.31
CA ILE A 16 7.44 9.51 -1.22
C ILE A 16 8.73 8.78 -0.79
N PRO A 17 9.85 9.46 -0.49
CA PRO A 17 11.05 8.77 0.01
C PRO A 17 10.82 8.04 1.34
N LEU A 18 10.06 8.64 2.26
CA LEU A 18 9.75 8.04 3.56
C LEU A 18 8.86 6.79 3.41
N MET A 19 7.86 6.86 2.55
CA MET A 19 6.98 5.74 2.22
C MET A 19 7.77 4.63 1.53
N SER A 20 8.59 4.97 0.54
CA SER A 20 9.47 4.03 -0.17
C SER A 20 10.42 3.31 0.79
N PHE A 21 11.06 4.06 1.70
CA PHE A 21 11.92 3.48 2.73
C PHE A 21 11.16 2.51 3.64
N ASN A 22 9.97 2.90 4.13
CA ASN A 22 9.16 2.02 4.98
C ASN A 22 8.65 0.78 4.23
N ILE A 23 8.27 0.93 2.96
CA ILE A 23 7.90 -0.19 2.09
C ILE A 23 9.09 -1.14 1.95
N HIS A 24 10.29 -0.65 1.63
CA HIS A 24 11.49 -1.49 1.52
C HIS A 24 11.87 -2.19 2.83
N GLN A 25 11.78 -1.49 3.96
CA GLN A 25 12.23 -2.01 5.25
C GLN A 25 11.22 -2.96 5.93
N LYS A 26 9.92 -2.66 5.82
CA LYS A 26 8.87 -3.36 6.57
C LYS A 26 8.08 -4.29 5.68
N PHE A 27 7.57 -3.78 4.56
CA PHE A 27 6.65 -4.50 3.68
C PHE A 27 7.35 -5.50 2.76
N LEU A 28 8.46 -5.07 2.17
CA LEU A 28 9.33 -5.82 1.28
C LEU A 28 10.44 -6.56 2.04
N SER A 29 10.23 -6.81 3.32
CA SER A 29 11.10 -7.72 4.07
C SER A 29 10.93 -9.14 3.54
N ALA A 30 12.03 -9.92 3.52
CA ALA A 30 12.04 -11.26 2.91
C ALA A 30 11.00 -12.22 3.50
N ASN A 31 10.57 -11.97 4.75
CA ASN A 31 9.65 -12.83 5.49
C ASN A 31 8.17 -12.54 5.18
N TRP A 32 7.83 -11.33 4.75
CA TRP A 32 6.44 -10.90 4.53
C TRP A 32 6.04 -10.92 3.07
N LEU A 33 6.99 -10.74 2.16
CA LEU A 33 6.73 -10.71 0.73
C LEU A 33 5.92 -11.92 0.22
N PRO A 34 6.26 -13.19 0.55
CA PRO A 34 5.51 -14.33 0.03
C PRO A 34 4.04 -14.32 0.46
N SER A 35 3.80 -14.01 1.75
CA SER A 35 2.44 -13.94 2.31
C SER A 35 1.63 -12.81 1.68
N VAL A 36 2.25 -11.64 1.47
CA VAL A 36 1.62 -10.50 0.81
C VAL A 36 1.29 -10.82 -0.64
N LEU A 37 2.21 -11.41 -1.40
CA LEU A 37 1.98 -11.81 -2.79
C LEU A 37 0.88 -12.88 -2.89
N GLN A 38 0.85 -13.82 -1.95
CA GLN A 38 -0.20 -14.85 -1.90
C GLN A 38 -1.57 -14.24 -1.57
N ALA A 39 -1.64 -13.32 -0.60
CA ALA A 39 -2.87 -12.62 -0.27
C ALA A 39 -3.37 -11.77 -1.46
N ALA A 40 -2.46 -11.02 -2.10
CA ALA A 40 -2.76 -10.24 -3.29
C ALA A 40 -3.24 -11.12 -4.45
N ARG A 41 -2.57 -12.25 -4.69
CA ARG A 41 -3.01 -13.24 -5.69
C ARG A 41 -4.41 -13.75 -5.37
N ASN A 42 -4.68 -14.16 -4.14
CA ASN A 42 -5.99 -14.73 -3.78
C ASN A 42 -7.11 -13.68 -3.88
N ALA A 43 -6.82 -12.42 -3.56
CA ALA A 43 -7.78 -11.32 -3.66
C ALA A 43 -8.06 -10.90 -5.11
N LEU A 44 -7.02 -10.83 -5.96
CA LEU A 44 -7.13 -10.37 -7.35
C LEU A 44 -7.48 -11.48 -8.33
N PHE A 45 -7.06 -12.71 -8.05
CA PHE A 45 -7.21 -13.89 -8.90
C PHE A 45 -7.67 -15.11 -8.08
N PRO A 46 -8.93 -15.12 -7.60
CA PRO A 46 -9.50 -16.30 -6.95
C PRO A 46 -9.33 -17.54 -7.84
N ASP A 47 -8.86 -18.64 -7.27
CA ASP A 47 -8.56 -19.91 -7.98
C ASP A 47 -7.60 -19.78 -9.16
N ASN A 48 -6.73 -18.76 -9.15
CA ASN A 48 -5.82 -18.46 -10.26
C ASN A 48 -6.52 -18.13 -11.59
N ARG A 49 -7.80 -17.77 -11.55
CA ARG A 49 -8.56 -17.40 -12.73
C ARG A 49 -8.49 -15.89 -12.92
N LEU A 50 -8.42 -15.46 -14.17
CA LEU A 50 -8.59 -14.06 -14.51
C LEU A 50 -9.98 -13.62 -14.03
N ALA A 51 -10.03 -12.61 -13.17
CA ALA A 51 -11.26 -11.97 -12.79
C ALA A 51 -11.97 -11.40 -14.04
N ALA A 52 -13.28 -11.21 -13.96
CA ALA A 52 -14.02 -10.50 -15.00
C ALA A 52 -13.36 -9.13 -15.28
N PRO A 53 -13.49 -8.58 -16.51
CA PRO A 53 -12.96 -7.26 -16.84
C PRO A 53 -13.36 -6.25 -15.77
N ARG A 54 -12.36 -5.60 -15.16
CA ARG A 54 -12.60 -4.66 -14.07
C ARG A 54 -13.40 -3.49 -14.62
N ILE A 55 -14.60 -3.30 -14.08
CA ILE A 55 -15.38 -2.08 -14.27
C ILE A 55 -14.81 -1.08 -13.26
N PRO A 56 -14.27 0.08 -13.69
CA PRO A 56 -13.83 1.10 -12.75
C PRO A 56 -15.02 1.55 -11.89
N PRO A 57 -14.90 1.54 -10.56
CA PRO A 57 -15.94 2.09 -9.69
C PRO A 57 -16.07 3.60 -9.93
N SER A 58 -17.28 4.11 -9.75
CA SER A 58 -17.55 5.55 -9.70
C SER A 58 -16.88 6.22 -8.51
N ASP A 59 -16.78 7.56 -8.54
CA ASP A 59 -16.14 8.34 -7.48
C ASP A 59 -16.81 8.08 -6.10
N ASP A 60 -18.15 7.97 -6.07
CA ASP A 60 -18.90 7.68 -4.85
C ASP A 60 -18.65 6.26 -4.34
N GLU A 61 -18.59 5.28 -5.24
CA GLU A 61 -18.24 3.90 -4.90
C GLU A 61 -16.80 3.78 -4.38
N VAL A 62 -15.86 4.56 -4.92
CA VAL A 62 -14.47 4.59 -4.42
C VAL A 62 -14.43 5.07 -2.97
N ILE A 63 -15.19 6.11 -2.64
CA ILE A 63 -15.29 6.63 -1.26
C ILE A 63 -15.87 5.55 -0.34
N GLN A 64 -16.95 4.90 -0.78
CA GLN A 64 -17.61 3.86 0.01
C GLN A 64 -16.71 2.64 0.24
N ILE A 65 -16.05 2.14 -0.79
CA ILE A 65 -15.08 1.04 -0.70
C ILE A 65 -13.95 1.39 0.28
N ARG A 66 -13.49 2.65 0.26
CA ARG A 66 -12.43 3.10 1.17
C ARG A 66 -12.90 3.09 2.62
N ARG A 67 -14.11 3.60 2.88
CA ARG A 67 -14.71 3.61 4.22
C ARG A 67 -14.92 2.19 4.75
N GLU A 68 -15.43 1.30 3.92
CA GLU A 68 -15.62 -0.11 4.27
C GLU A 68 -14.28 -0.81 4.56
N CYS A 69 -13.26 -0.56 3.74
CA CYS A 69 -11.91 -1.07 3.97
C CYS A 69 -11.31 -0.55 5.28
N ALA A 70 -11.42 0.75 5.55
CA ALA A 70 -10.96 1.35 6.80
C ALA A 70 -11.66 0.75 8.02
N THR A 71 -12.98 0.58 7.93
CA THR A 71 -13.78 -0.05 9.00
C THR A 71 -13.33 -1.50 9.23
N ALA A 72 -13.15 -2.28 8.16
CA ALA A 72 -12.71 -3.68 8.26
C ALA A 72 -11.30 -3.82 8.86
N ILE A 73 -10.39 -2.89 8.54
CA ILE A 73 -9.05 -2.86 9.15
C ILE A 73 -9.15 -2.48 10.63
N LEU A 74 -9.94 -1.46 10.99
CA LEU A 74 -10.14 -1.09 12.38
C LEU A 74 -10.70 -2.27 13.18
N ASP A 75 -11.69 -2.97 12.61
CA ASP A 75 -12.31 -4.17 13.19
C ASP A 75 -11.32 -5.31 13.43
N ALA A 76 -10.32 -5.48 12.56
CA ALA A 76 -9.27 -6.47 12.73
C ALA A 76 -8.28 -6.14 13.88
N ILE A 77 -8.22 -4.88 14.33
CA ILE A 77 -7.32 -4.44 15.39
C ILE A 77 -8.03 -4.60 16.76
N PRO A 78 -7.42 -5.25 17.77
CA PRO A 78 -7.99 -5.31 19.11
C PRO A 78 -8.20 -3.91 19.72
N SER A 79 -9.31 -3.70 20.45
CA SER A 79 -9.70 -2.38 20.99
C SER A 79 -8.60 -1.70 21.82
N ILE A 80 -7.85 -2.48 22.61
CA ILE A 80 -6.71 -1.96 23.38
C ILE A 80 -5.64 -1.34 22.48
N VAL A 81 -5.38 -1.94 21.31
CA VAL A 81 -4.39 -1.44 20.36
C VAL A 81 -4.93 -0.20 19.64
N ARG A 82 -6.23 -0.17 19.31
CA ARG A 82 -6.86 0.99 18.65
C ARG A 82 -6.65 2.28 19.45
N THR A 83 -7.04 2.27 20.73
CA THR A 83 -6.96 3.47 21.57
C THR A 83 -5.52 3.95 21.77
N HIS A 84 -4.57 3.03 21.89
CA HIS A 84 -3.15 3.39 22.04
C HIS A 84 -2.52 3.90 20.74
N PHE A 85 -2.89 3.33 19.60
CA PHE A 85 -2.32 3.69 18.30
C PHE A 85 -2.86 5.01 17.79
N PHE A 86 -4.19 5.17 17.78
CA PHE A 86 -4.86 6.37 17.27
C PHE A 86 -4.96 7.51 18.30
N ALA A 87 -4.56 7.27 19.55
CA ALA A 87 -4.63 8.23 20.66
C ALA A 87 -6.03 8.86 20.87
N THR A 88 -7.09 8.23 20.36
CA THR A 88 -8.49 8.64 20.47
C THR A 88 -9.34 7.45 20.91
N THR A 89 -10.60 7.71 21.28
CA THR A 89 -11.63 6.69 21.52
C THR A 89 -12.79 6.79 20.54
N ASP A 90 -12.77 7.81 19.68
CA ASP A 90 -13.77 8.01 18.64
C ASP A 90 -13.44 7.12 17.42
N GLU A 91 -14.22 6.06 17.21
CA GLU A 91 -14.02 5.15 16.09
C GLU A 91 -14.22 5.83 14.73
N ASP A 92 -15.10 6.83 14.62
CA ASP A 92 -15.30 7.58 13.37
C ASP A 92 -14.08 8.47 13.05
N GLU A 93 -13.37 8.95 14.07
CA GLU A 93 -12.08 9.63 13.90
C GLU A 93 -11.01 8.66 13.39
N MET A 94 -10.91 7.47 14.00
CA MET A 94 -9.95 6.43 13.58
C MET A 94 -10.21 5.98 12.13
N VAL A 95 -11.47 5.77 11.75
CA VAL A 95 -11.85 5.40 10.39
C VAL A 95 -11.45 6.49 9.39
N ARG A 96 -11.68 7.77 9.72
CA ARG A 96 -11.30 8.89 8.84
C ARG A 96 -9.78 9.02 8.67
N GLU A 97 -9.02 8.83 9.74
CA GLU A 97 -7.56 8.82 9.67
C GLU A 97 -7.08 7.69 8.75
N LEU A 98 -7.64 6.49 8.93
CA LEU A 98 -7.28 5.35 8.10
C LEU A 98 -7.74 5.50 6.64
N GLU A 99 -8.89 6.11 6.38
CA GLU A 99 -9.33 6.50 5.04
C GLU A 99 -8.31 7.45 4.38
N ALA A 100 -7.74 8.41 5.11
CA ALA A 100 -6.72 9.31 4.57
C ALA A 100 -5.46 8.55 4.14
N GLU A 101 -5.00 7.62 4.99
CA GLU A 101 -3.85 6.77 4.70
C GLU A 101 -4.09 5.82 3.50
N LEU A 102 -5.28 5.22 3.42
CA LEU A 102 -5.69 4.41 2.26
C LEU A 102 -5.75 5.23 0.97
N GLY A 103 -5.94 6.55 1.07
CA GLY A 103 -5.87 7.48 -0.07
C GLY A 103 -4.54 7.42 -0.82
N LEU A 104 -3.44 7.11 -0.14
CA LEU A 104 -2.10 7.01 -0.74
C LEU A 104 -2.00 5.88 -1.77
N LEU A 105 -2.78 4.80 -1.61
CA LEU A 105 -2.84 3.70 -2.58
C LEU A 105 -3.52 4.08 -3.90
N GLY A 106 -4.22 5.21 -3.93
CA GLY A 106 -4.80 5.79 -5.15
C GLY A 106 -3.80 6.54 -6.02
N ASP A 107 -2.60 6.85 -5.51
CA ASP A 107 -1.63 7.66 -6.24
C ASP A 107 -0.82 6.82 -7.26
N ALA A 108 -0.87 7.25 -8.52
CA ALA A 108 -0.21 6.53 -9.62
C ALA A 108 1.33 6.52 -9.50
N HIS A 109 1.91 7.56 -8.92
CA HIS A 109 3.35 7.67 -8.74
C HIS A 109 3.83 6.74 -7.61
N ILE A 110 3.13 6.72 -6.47
CA ILE A 110 3.39 5.78 -5.37
C ILE A 110 3.28 4.34 -5.88
N ASN A 111 2.21 4.01 -6.61
CA ASN A 111 1.99 2.68 -7.17
C ASN A 111 3.11 2.25 -8.14
N LYS A 112 3.62 3.16 -8.98
CA LYS A 112 4.77 2.88 -9.85
C LYS A 112 6.00 2.49 -9.03
N HIS A 113 6.32 3.26 -7.99
CA HIS A 113 7.46 2.98 -7.13
C HIS A 113 7.31 1.64 -6.40
N LEU A 114 6.12 1.35 -5.87
CA LEU A 114 5.83 0.08 -5.21
C LEU A 114 6.10 -1.13 -6.13
N ILE A 115 5.62 -1.09 -7.37
CA ILE A 115 5.82 -2.20 -8.33
C ILE A 115 7.30 -2.37 -8.68
N VAL A 116 8.02 -1.28 -8.92
CA VAL A 116 9.47 -1.34 -9.20
C VAL A 116 10.22 -1.96 -8.03
N SER A 117 9.92 -1.53 -6.79
CA SER A 117 10.54 -2.07 -5.58
C SER A 117 10.24 -3.57 -5.36
N VAL A 118 9.02 -4.03 -5.65
CA VAL A 118 8.67 -5.46 -5.60
C VAL A 118 9.46 -6.26 -6.62
N ILE A 119 9.56 -5.78 -7.87
CA ILE A 119 10.31 -6.44 -8.94
C ILE A 119 11.80 -6.52 -8.57
N GLU A 120 12.39 -5.42 -8.11
CA GLU A 120 13.78 -5.38 -7.67
C GLU A 120 14.05 -6.41 -6.57
N LEU A 121 13.18 -6.50 -5.56
CA LEU A 121 13.31 -7.49 -4.49
C LEU A 121 13.23 -8.93 -5.04
N LEU A 122 12.29 -9.21 -5.94
CA LEU A 122 12.17 -10.53 -6.56
C LEU A 122 13.42 -10.88 -7.38
N VAL A 123 13.95 -9.93 -8.14
CA VAL A 123 15.18 -10.10 -8.94
C VAL A 123 16.37 -10.41 -8.03
N VAL A 124 16.58 -9.60 -6.99
CA VAL A 124 17.64 -9.84 -5.99
C VAL A 124 17.47 -11.18 -5.28
N ARG A 125 16.24 -11.64 -5.07
CA ARG A 125 15.99 -12.92 -4.39
C ARG A 125 16.20 -14.13 -5.28
N LEU A 126 15.86 -14.02 -6.57
CA LEU A 126 16.04 -15.10 -7.55
C LEU A 126 17.48 -15.19 -8.06
N PHE A 127 18.16 -14.04 -8.16
CA PHE A 127 19.52 -13.89 -8.69
C PHE A 127 20.37 -13.11 -7.68
N PRO A 128 20.70 -13.70 -6.51
CA PRO A 128 21.47 -13.04 -5.46
C PRO A 128 22.85 -12.55 -5.93
N GLU A 129 23.40 -13.15 -6.99
CA GLU A 129 24.64 -12.73 -7.65
C GLU A 129 24.58 -11.31 -8.24
N LEU A 130 23.39 -10.75 -8.48
CA LEU A 130 23.21 -9.39 -8.99
C LEU A 130 23.38 -8.32 -7.90
N VAL A 131 23.39 -8.69 -6.62
CA VAL A 131 23.55 -7.76 -5.50
C VAL A 131 24.97 -7.16 -5.44
N GLU A 132 25.98 -7.93 -5.84
CA GLU A 132 27.40 -7.55 -5.72
C GLU A 132 27.91 -6.70 -6.89
N GLY A 133 27.21 -6.68 -8.03
CA GLY A 133 27.61 -5.93 -9.23
C GLY A 133 27.51 -4.41 -9.11
N SER A 134 26.84 -3.88 -8.09
CA SER A 134 26.69 -2.42 -7.88
C SER A 134 27.85 -1.81 -7.07
N SER A 135 28.66 -2.64 -6.39
CA SER A 135 29.77 -2.17 -5.53
C SER A 135 31.17 -2.47 -6.09
N ALA A 136 31.29 -3.29 -7.14
CA ALA A 136 32.57 -3.59 -7.80
C ALA A 136 32.84 -2.62 -8.95
N GLY A 137 33.01 -1.34 -8.62
CA GLY A 137 33.21 -0.27 -9.59
C GLY A 137 33.58 1.06 -8.93
N ARG A 138 34.49 1.01 -7.95
CA ARG A 138 35.22 2.18 -7.46
C ARG A 138 36.63 1.77 -7.05
#